data_AF-A0A4Y2HJT7-F1
#
_entry.id   AF-A0A4Y2HJT7-F1
#
_cell.length_a   1.000
_cell.length_b   1.000
_cell.length_c   1.000
_cell.angle_alpha   90.00
_cell.angle_beta   90.00
_cell.angle_gamma   90.00
#
_symmetry.space_group_name_H-M   'P 1'
#
loop_
_entity.id
_entity.type
_entity.pdbx_description
1 polymer ?
#
loop_
_entity_poly.entity_id
_entity_poly.type
_entity_poly.pdbx_seq_one_letter_code
_entity_poly.pdbx_strand_id
1 'polypeptide(L)'
;MVEIAVLALSLYSFKSRAAVLYKKWSKSAVLLDVTRKSQKAQLEDPAIRPILEKKLNSEDRPSWQEIAPESPATKRYWTLWDFLHLKDGVQYRKWEGDDGSFCRWQLILLKSRIQDVLRETHDSASGGHFGVMKSLSKIRERFYWDRLRTDVEKWCRDCHACGARKGPKTRTNGRTRTKYMRKYFCSQRQVEQNKKGINEKFYAFLNKKRRNVINTTAREDFNSLIANTTSS
;
A
#
# COMPACT_ATOMS: atom_id res chain seq x y z
N MET A 1 12.85 -45.99 14.19
CA MET A 1 11.80 -45.37 15.05
C MET A 1 12.31 -44.19 15.87
N VAL A 2 13.60 -44.12 16.25
CA VAL A 2 14.12 -43.02 17.12
C VAL A 2 14.53 -41.75 16.34
N GLU A 3 14.89 -41.84 15.06
CA GLU A 3 15.30 -40.65 14.27
C GLU A 3 14.14 -39.75 13.80
N ILE A 4 12.93 -40.29 13.64
CA ILE A 4 11.76 -39.50 13.20
C ILE A 4 11.24 -38.60 14.33
N ALA A 5 11.39 -39.02 15.59
CA ALA A 5 10.95 -38.25 16.76
C ALA A 5 11.83 -37.00 17.01
N VAL A 6 13.13 -37.07 16.74
CA VAL A 6 14.06 -35.94 16.92
C VAL A 6 13.81 -34.84 15.88
N LEU A 7 13.45 -35.19 14.65
CA LEU A 7 13.05 -34.23 13.61
C LEU A 7 11.66 -33.63 13.88
N ALA A 8 10.72 -34.43 14.40
CA ALA A 8 9.38 -33.96 14.77
C ALA A 8 9.42 -32.96 15.93
N LEU A 9 10.26 -33.18 16.96
CA LEU A 9 10.42 -32.25 18.09
C LEU A 9 11.09 -30.93 17.68
N SER A 10 12.05 -30.95 16.74
CA SER A 10 12.67 -29.74 16.20
C SER A 10 11.69 -28.88 15.37
N LEU A 11 10.82 -29.51 14.57
CA LEU A 11 9.77 -28.82 13.83
C LEU A 11 8.58 -28.37 14.72
N TYR A 12 8.31 -29.09 15.81
CA TYR A 12 7.28 -28.74 16.80
C TYR A 12 7.70 -27.52 17.65
N SER A 13 8.97 -27.44 18.04
CA SER A 13 9.52 -26.28 18.77
C SER A 13 9.54 -24.99 17.92
N PHE A 14 9.81 -25.10 16.61
CA PHE A 14 9.85 -23.94 15.71
C PHE A 14 8.46 -23.38 15.35
N LYS A 15 7.44 -24.26 15.21
CA LYS A 15 6.04 -23.85 14.94
C LYS A 15 5.37 -23.23 16.18
N SER A 16 5.81 -23.60 17.38
CA SER A 16 5.24 -23.13 18.65
C SER A 16 5.59 -21.66 18.96
N ARG A 17 6.84 -21.24 18.74
CA ARG A 17 7.26 -19.85 19.03
C ARG A 17 6.62 -18.83 18.07
N ALA A 18 6.47 -19.18 16.78
CA ALA A 18 5.79 -18.31 15.82
C ALA A 18 4.30 -18.13 16.12
N ALA A 19 3.61 -19.20 16.54
CA ALA A 19 2.20 -19.15 16.92
C ALA A 19 1.96 -18.38 18.24
N VAL A 20 2.86 -18.51 19.22
CA VAL A 20 2.82 -17.74 20.48
C VAL A 20 3.10 -16.26 20.25
N LEU A 21 4.11 -15.92 19.43
CA LEU A 21 4.39 -14.53 19.05
C LEU A 21 3.26 -13.93 18.20
N TYR A 22 2.62 -14.72 17.34
CA TYR A 22 1.46 -14.31 16.56
C TYR A 22 0.23 -14.03 17.45
N LYS A 23 -0.04 -14.89 18.45
CA LYS A 23 -1.09 -14.65 19.46
C LYS A 23 -0.79 -13.46 20.37
N LYS A 24 0.49 -13.25 20.76
CA LYS A 24 0.93 -12.09 21.57
C LYS A 24 0.84 -10.77 20.81
N TRP A 25 1.17 -10.76 19.51
CA TRP A 25 1.04 -9.59 18.65
C TRP A 25 -0.42 -9.31 18.22
N SER A 26 -1.25 -10.35 18.09
CA SER A 26 -2.68 -10.23 17.83
C SER A 26 -3.51 -9.66 18.98
N LYS A 27 -2.95 -9.60 20.19
CA LYS A 27 -3.57 -9.01 21.40
C LYS A 27 -2.74 -7.85 21.98
N SER A 28 -1.82 -7.28 21.22
CA SER A 28 -1.08 -6.10 21.68
C SER A 28 -2.06 -4.92 21.83
N ALA A 29 -2.01 -4.22 22.97
CA ALA A 29 -2.88 -3.09 23.30
C ALA A 29 -2.89 -2.01 22.20
N VAL A 30 -1.79 -1.88 21.46
CA VAL A 30 -1.65 -1.01 20.29
C VAL A 30 -2.70 -1.32 19.22
N LEU A 31 -3.02 -2.59 18.97
CA LEU A 31 -3.95 -2.97 17.90
C LEU A 31 -5.42 -2.63 18.25
N LEU A 32 -5.80 -2.82 19.51
CA LEU A 32 -7.15 -2.54 20.01
C LEU A 32 -7.40 -1.03 20.20
N ASP A 33 -6.37 -0.27 20.63
CA ASP A 33 -6.45 1.19 20.74
C ASP A 33 -6.46 1.86 19.36
N VAL A 34 -5.67 1.32 18.42
CA VAL A 34 -5.62 1.81 17.04
C VAL A 34 -6.99 1.68 16.38
N THR A 35 -7.68 0.53 16.41
CA THR A 35 -8.96 0.38 15.71
C THR A 35 -10.10 1.21 16.32
N ARG A 36 -10.20 1.29 17.66
CA ARG A 36 -11.28 2.04 18.34
C ARG A 36 -11.22 3.55 18.11
N LYS A 37 -10.02 4.13 17.97
CA LYS A 37 -9.81 5.56 17.71
C LYS A 37 -9.61 5.89 16.21
N SER A 38 -9.53 4.88 15.35
CA SER A 38 -9.15 5.07 13.94
C SER A 38 -10.18 5.85 13.12
N GLN A 39 -11.48 5.68 13.35
CA GLN A 39 -12.49 6.32 12.50
C GLN A 39 -12.40 7.85 12.56
N LYS A 40 -12.57 8.42 13.76
CA LYS A 40 -12.45 9.87 13.99
C LYS A 40 -11.11 10.40 13.50
N ALA A 41 -10.03 9.69 13.81
CA ALA A 41 -8.71 10.13 13.43
C ALA A 41 -8.49 10.10 11.90
N GLN A 42 -9.05 9.12 11.17
CA GLN A 42 -8.99 9.07 9.70
C GLN A 42 -9.82 10.21 9.07
N LEU A 43 -10.93 10.59 9.70
CA LEU A 43 -11.73 11.76 9.30
C LEU A 43 -11.01 13.08 9.58
N GLU A 44 -10.05 13.13 10.50
CA GLU A 44 -9.24 14.33 10.77
C GLU A 44 -7.96 14.38 9.91
N ASP A 45 -7.53 13.26 9.31
CA ASP A 45 -6.30 13.17 8.53
C ASP A 45 -6.50 13.76 7.11
N PRO A 46 -5.77 14.81 6.72
CA PRO A 46 -5.98 15.51 5.45
C PRO A 46 -5.66 14.67 4.21
N ALA A 47 -4.88 13.59 4.34
CA ALA A 47 -4.56 12.71 3.21
C ALA A 47 -5.56 11.55 3.06
N ILE A 48 -6.15 11.07 4.16
CA ILE A 48 -7.07 9.93 4.17
C ILE A 48 -8.52 10.40 4.00
N ARG A 49 -8.89 11.48 4.70
CA ARG A 49 -10.25 12.03 4.76
C ARG A 49 -10.91 12.19 3.39
N PRO A 50 -10.27 12.79 2.35
CA PRO A 50 -10.96 13.01 1.08
C PRO A 50 -11.40 11.71 0.39
N ILE A 51 -10.60 10.63 0.50
CA ILE A 51 -10.97 9.33 -0.07
C ILE A 51 -12.02 8.64 0.80
N LEU A 52 -11.92 8.77 2.13
CA LEU A 52 -12.90 8.21 3.05
C LEU A 52 -14.30 8.82 2.84
N GLU A 53 -14.41 10.16 2.80
CA GLU A 53 -15.66 10.87 2.53
C GLU A 53 -16.27 10.45 1.20
N LYS A 54 -15.47 10.40 0.13
CA LYS A 54 -15.94 9.96 -1.19
C LYS A 54 -16.44 8.51 -1.17
N LYS A 55 -15.76 7.62 -0.44
CA LYS A 55 -16.13 6.19 -0.33
C LYS A 55 -17.38 5.97 0.52
N LEU A 56 -17.68 6.88 1.45
CA LEU A 56 -18.93 6.89 2.23
C LEU A 56 -20.12 7.36 1.37
N ASN A 57 -19.88 8.29 0.45
CA ASN A 57 -20.94 8.91 -0.36
C ASN A 57 -21.24 8.17 -1.67
N SER A 58 -20.27 7.42 -2.23
CA SER A 58 -20.44 6.68 -3.48
C SER A 58 -19.53 5.45 -3.56
N GLU A 59 -20.01 4.41 -4.24
CA GLU A 59 -19.20 3.24 -4.60
C GLU A 59 -18.26 3.54 -5.77
N ASP A 60 -18.68 4.45 -6.65
CA ASP A 60 -17.97 4.79 -7.88
C ASP A 60 -16.67 5.53 -7.60
N ARG A 61 -15.65 5.17 -8.37
CA ARG A 61 -14.35 5.83 -8.28
C ARG A 61 -14.49 7.30 -8.70
N PRO A 62 -14.05 8.26 -7.86
CA PRO A 62 -14.02 9.66 -8.21
C PRO A 62 -13.24 9.90 -9.49
N SER A 63 -13.68 10.87 -10.28
CA SER A 63 -12.98 11.27 -11.49
C SER A 63 -11.61 11.88 -11.18
N TRP A 64 -10.73 11.93 -12.19
CA TRP A 64 -9.43 12.58 -12.02
C TRP A 64 -9.56 14.07 -11.69
N GLN A 65 -10.56 14.76 -12.25
CA GLN A 65 -10.76 16.20 -12.04
C GLN A 65 -11.02 16.53 -10.57
N GLU A 66 -11.76 15.67 -9.87
CA GLU A 66 -12.05 15.83 -8.45
C GLU A 66 -10.85 15.56 -7.54
N ILE A 67 -9.88 14.75 -8.00
CA ILE A 67 -8.74 14.30 -7.19
C ILE A 67 -7.43 15.02 -7.58
N ALA A 68 -7.38 15.63 -8.75
CA ALA A 68 -6.25 16.43 -9.22
C ALA A 68 -5.77 17.51 -8.23
N PRO A 69 -6.64 18.24 -7.49
CA PRO A 69 -6.17 19.25 -6.53
C PRO A 69 -5.63 18.64 -5.22
N GLU A 70 -5.90 17.36 -4.96
CA GLU A 70 -5.58 16.72 -3.69
C GLU A 70 -4.07 16.45 -3.51
N SER A 71 -3.70 16.15 -2.25
CA SER A 71 -2.31 15.82 -1.89
C SER A 71 -1.78 14.58 -2.64
N PRO A 72 -0.46 14.44 -2.82
CA PRO A 72 0.13 13.24 -3.42
C PRO A 72 -0.23 11.94 -2.67
N ALA A 73 -0.40 12.00 -1.34
CA ALA A 73 -0.80 10.85 -0.53
C ALA A 73 -2.27 10.48 -0.79
N THR A 74 -3.16 11.47 -0.88
CA THR A 74 -4.57 11.27 -1.26
C THR A 74 -4.68 10.60 -2.64
N LYS A 75 -3.93 11.11 -3.63
CA LYS A 75 -3.85 10.54 -4.98
C LYS A 75 -3.38 9.08 -4.98
N ARG A 76 -2.42 8.73 -4.11
CA ARG A 76 -1.98 7.35 -3.90
C ARG A 76 -3.11 6.47 -3.38
N TYR A 77 -3.88 6.92 -2.39
CA TYR A 77 -5.06 6.19 -1.92
C TYR A 77 -6.13 6.09 -3.00
N TRP A 78 -6.37 7.15 -3.79
CA TRP A 78 -7.28 7.10 -4.95
C TRP A 78 -6.88 6.02 -5.95
N THR A 79 -5.58 5.87 -6.25
CA THR A 79 -5.14 4.78 -7.14
C THR A 79 -5.54 3.41 -6.62
N LEU A 80 -5.66 3.25 -5.30
CA LEU A 80 -6.01 1.98 -4.66
C LEU A 80 -7.52 1.80 -4.46
N TRP A 81 -8.38 2.65 -5.04
CA TRP A 81 -9.82 2.71 -4.78
C TRP A 81 -10.53 1.35 -4.77
N ASP A 82 -10.24 0.47 -5.74
CA ASP A 82 -10.90 -0.85 -5.86
C ASP A 82 -10.49 -1.81 -4.75
N PHE A 83 -9.35 -1.55 -4.11
CA PHE A 83 -8.83 -2.31 -2.99
C PHE A 83 -9.18 -1.66 -1.65
N LEU A 84 -9.77 -0.48 -1.63
CA LEU A 84 -10.19 0.20 -0.41
C LEU A 84 -11.63 -0.18 -0.08
N HIS A 85 -11.86 -0.61 1.16
CA HIS A 85 -13.19 -0.93 1.67
C HIS A 85 -13.37 -0.33 3.06
N LEU A 86 -14.62 -0.08 3.40
CA LEU A 86 -15.01 0.41 4.71
C LEU A 86 -15.43 -0.77 5.59
N LYS A 87 -15.02 -0.74 6.86
CA LYS A 87 -15.48 -1.63 7.91
C LYS A 87 -15.77 -0.79 9.13
N ASP A 88 -17.02 -0.77 9.58
CA ASP A 88 -17.46 0.04 10.73
C ASP A 88 -17.02 1.51 10.61
N GLY A 89 -17.10 2.06 9.39
CA GLY A 89 -16.70 3.44 9.08
C GLY A 89 -15.18 3.69 9.00
N VAL A 90 -14.34 2.67 9.18
CA VAL A 90 -12.89 2.76 9.07
C VAL A 90 -12.42 2.24 7.71
N GLN A 91 -11.48 2.96 7.09
CA GLN A 91 -10.90 2.57 5.79
C GLN A 91 -9.82 1.50 5.94
N TYR A 92 -10.01 0.40 5.21
CA TYR A 92 -9.07 -0.70 5.06
C TYR A 92 -8.70 -0.91 3.60
N ARG A 93 -7.49 -1.44 3.38
CA ARG A 93 -7.06 -2.02 2.12
C ARG A 93 -7.21 -3.54 2.16
N LYS A 94 -7.97 -4.10 1.23
CA LYS A 94 -8.00 -5.54 0.96
C LYS A 94 -6.79 -5.90 0.11
N TRP A 95 -6.04 -6.92 0.55
CA TRP A 95 -4.90 -7.45 -0.18
C TRP A 95 -5.09 -8.93 -0.41
N GLU A 96 -5.25 -9.30 -1.68
CA GLU A 96 -5.50 -10.67 -2.09
C GLU A 96 -4.34 -11.20 -2.94
N GLY A 97 -4.03 -12.48 -2.76
CA GLY A 97 -3.15 -13.21 -3.66
C GLY A 97 -3.80 -13.36 -5.03
N ASP A 98 -2.97 -13.42 -6.07
CA ASP A 98 -3.46 -13.54 -7.47
C ASP A 98 -4.27 -14.83 -7.71
N ASP A 99 -4.03 -15.85 -6.87
CA ASP A 99 -4.73 -17.15 -6.84
C ASP A 99 -5.86 -17.19 -5.80
N GLY A 100 -6.16 -16.07 -5.13
CA GLY A 100 -7.12 -16.01 -4.02
C GLY A 100 -6.68 -16.76 -2.75
N SER A 101 -5.47 -17.34 -2.71
CA SER A 101 -5.02 -18.21 -1.61
C SER A 101 -4.86 -17.50 -0.27
N PHE A 102 -4.82 -16.16 -0.27
CA PHE A 102 -4.86 -15.36 0.94
C PHE A 102 -5.61 -14.06 0.71
N CYS A 103 -6.40 -13.66 1.70
CA CYS A 103 -6.97 -12.32 1.83
C CYS A 103 -6.47 -11.71 3.15
N ARG A 104 -5.92 -10.49 3.08
CA ARG A 104 -5.45 -9.73 4.24
C ARG A 104 -6.08 -8.35 4.25
N TRP A 105 -6.61 -7.99 5.41
CA TRP A 105 -7.15 -6.66 5.66
C TRP A 105 -6.08 -5.80 6.33
N GLN A 106 -5.69 -4.73 5.64
CA GLN A 106 -4.68 -3.79 6.11
C GLN A 106 -5.38 -2.48 6.48
N LEU A 107 -5.29 -2.06 7.74
CA LEU A 107 -5.76 -0.76 8.16
C LEU A 107 -4.95 0.34 7.47
N ILE A 108 -5.64 1.36 6.93
CA ILE A 108 -4.98 2.57 6.45
C ILE A 108 -4.50 3.36 7.67
N LEU A 109 -3.18 3.36 7.88
CA LEU A 109 -2.56 3.93 9.06
C LEU A 109 -2.33 5.43 8.88
N LEU A 110 -2.64 6.18 9.93
CA LEU A 110 -2.41 7.62 10.02
C LEU A 110 -0.92 7.94 10.13
N LYS A 111 -0.53 9.11 9.63
CA LYS A 111 0.86 9.56 9.67
C LYS A 111 1.42 9.64 11.09
N SER A 112 0.60 10.10 12.04
CA SER A 112 0.97 10.21 13.47
C SER A 112 1.28 8.87 14.13
N ARG A 113 0.75 7.76 13.61
CA ARG A 113 0.93 6.40 14.17
C ARG A 113 2.02 5.58 13.49
N ILE A 114 2.63 6.09 12.41
CA ILE A 114 3.67 5.38 11.67
C ILE A 114 4.87 5.06 12.59
N GLN A 115 5.33 6.03 13.38
CA GLN A 115 6.48 5.85 14.27
C GLN A 115 6.22 4.78 15.33
N ASP A 116 5.01 4.75 15.91
CA ASP A 116 4.61 3.75 16.91
C ASP A 116 4.69 2.34 16.32
N VAL A 117 4.14 2.16 15.10
CA VAL A 117 4.17 0.87 14.40
C VAL A 117 5.59 0.46 14.02
N LEU A 118 6.42 1.40 13.55
CA LEU A 118 7.81 1.11 13.21
C LEU A 118 8.62 0.68 14.44
N ARG A 119 8.49 1.41 15.56
CA ARG A 119 9.13 1.09 16.83
C ARG A 119 8.71 -0.28 17.34
N GLU A 120 7.41 -0.57 17.34
CA GLU A 120 6.90 -1.86 17.79
C GLU A 120 7.36 -3.02 16.90
N THR A 121 7.39 -2.83 15.58
CA THR A 121 7.72 -3.91 14.64
C THR A 121 9.21 -4.09 14.39
N HIS A 122 10.06 -3.10 14.72
CA HIS A 122 11.51 -3.16 14.53
C HIS A 122 12.29 -3.13 15.86
N ASP A 123 12.03 -2.14 16.72
CA ASP A 123 12.85 -1.86 17.91
C ASP A 123 12.47 -2.70 19.13
N SER A 124 11.21 -3.15 19.20
CA SER A 124 10.76 -3.97 20.33
C SER A 124 11.45 -5.33 20.37
N ALA A 125 11.41 -6.01 21.52
CA ALA A 125 11.88 -7.39 21.63
C ALA A 125 11.17 -8.34 20.63
N SER A 126 9.92 -8.04 20.27
CA SER A 126 9.19 -8.79 19.24
C SER A 126 9.64 -8.44 17.81
N GLY A 127 10.10 -7.20 17.61
CA GLY A 127 10.66 -6.67 16.37
C GLY A 127 12.10 -7.11 16.10
N GLY A 128 12.88 -7.40 17.15
CA GLY A 128 14.17 -8.08 17.07
C GLY A 128 15.20 -7.45 16.12
N HIS A 129 15.04 -6.15 15.79
CA HIS A 129 15.86 -5.44 14.80
C HIS A 129 15.95 -6.15 13.45
N PHE A 130 14.83 -6.75 13.00
CA PHE A 130 14.81 -7.46 11.73
C PHE A 130 15.13 -6.53 10.55
N GLY A 131 15.84 -7.08 9.55
CA GLY A 131 16.09 -6.37 8.30
C GLY A 131 14.80 -6.04 7.53
N VAL A 132 14.89 -5.04 6.65
CA VAL A 132 13.77 -4.41 5.92
C VAL A 132 12.68 -5.39 5.48
N MET A 133 13.04 -6.49 4.83
CA MET A 133 12.06 -7.43 4.28
C MET A 133 11.18 -8.05 5.37
N LYS A 134 11.77 -8.55 6.45
CA LYS A 134 11.02 -9.17 7.56
C LYS A 134 10.11 -8.14 8.24
N SER A 135 10.60 -6.93 8.47
CA SER A 135 9.80 -5.82 9.03
C SER A 135 8.62 -5.46 8.13
N LEU A 136 8.85 -5.33 6.81
CA LEU A 136 7.79 -5.11 5.83
C LEU A 136 6.74 -6.23 5.84
N SER A 137 7.17 -7.49 5.93
CA SER A 137 6.26 -8.63 5.97
C SER A 137 5.33 -8.54 7.18
N LYS A 138 5.85 -8.18 8.35
CA LYS A 138 5.08 -8.04 9.59
C LYS A 138 4.09 -6.89 9.52
N ILE A 139 4.54 -5.72 9.06
CA ILE A 139 3.68 -4.53 8.96
C ILE A 139 2.52 -4.81 8.00
N ARG A 140 2.80 -5.40 6.84
CA ARG A 140 1.79 -5.74 5.81
C ARG A 140 0.80 -6.81 6.24
N GLU A 141 0.96 -7.44 7.40
CA GLU A 141 -0.09 -8.31 7.92
C GLU A 141 -1.32 -7.52 8.36
N ARG A 142 -1.14 -6.25 8.76
CA ARG A 142 -2.20 -5.48 9.41
C ARG A 142 -2.30 -4.01 8.99
N PHE A 143 -1.25 -3.42 8.41
CA PHE A 143 -1.21 -1.98 8.15
C PHE A 143 -0.76 -1.65 6.72
N TYR A 144 -1.24 -0.51 6.23
CA TYR A 144 -0.79 0.12 5.00
C TYR A 144 -0.77 1.65 5.16
N TRP A 145 0.20 2.34 4.55
CA TRP A 145 0.19 3.80 4.40
C TRP A 145 0.98 4.22 3.16
N ASP A 146 0.86 5.49 2.76
CA ASP A 146 1.68 6.06 1.69
C ASP A 146 3.17 5.90 2.02
N ARG A 147 3.99 5.51 1.04
CA ARG A 147 5.46 5.34 1.20
C ARG A 147 5.92 4.35 2.30
N LEU A 148 5.05 3.45 2.78
CA LEU A 148 5.39 2.37 3.74
C LEU A 148 6.75 1.71 3.51
N ARG A 149 7.07 1.34 2.26
CA ARG A 149 8.36 0.71 1.93
C ARG A 149 9.56 1.63 2.23
N THR A 150 9.47 2.87 1.77
CA THR A 150 10.51 3.89 1.95
C THR A 150 10.72 4.19 3.42
N ASP A 151 9.64 4.31 4.20
CA ASP A 151 9.72 4.60 5.62
C ASP A 151 10.36 3.46 6.40
N VAL A 152 10.01 2.20 6.11
CA VAL A 152 10.64 1.03 6.73
C VAL A 152 12.12 0.92 6.35
N GLU A 153 12.47 1.19 5.09
CA GLU A 153 13.86 1.21 4.65
C GLU A 153 14.69 2.28 5.35
N LYS A 154 14.12 3.48 5.50
CA LYS A 154 14.74 4.58 6.24
C LYS A 154 14.92 4.20 7.70
N TRP A 155 13.86 3.71 8.36
CA TRP A 155 13.92 3.31 9.77
C TRP A 155 15.00 2.26 10.06
N CYS A 156 15.06 1.20 9.24
CA CYS A 156 16.07 0.14 9.42
C CYS A 156 17.50 0.63 9.13
N ARG A 157 17.66 1.67 8.30
CA ARG A 157 18.95 2.28 7.96
C ARG A 157 19.45 3.17 9.08
N ASP A 158 18.55 3.97 9.64
CA ASP A 158 18.84 4.97 10.66
C ASP A 158 18.88 4.35 12.08
N CYS A 159 18.56 3.05 12.21
CA CYS A 159 18.60 2.33 13.47
C CYS A 159 20.05 2.17 13.99
N HIS A 160 20.36 2.87 15.09
CA HIS A 160 21.67 2.83 15.75
C HIS A 160 22.08 1.41 16.16
N ALA A 161 21.18 0.63 16.76
CA ALA A 161 21.45 -0.74 17.18
C ALA A 161 21.77 -1.69 16.01
N CYS A 162 21.14 -1.48 14.85
CA CYS A 162 21.47 -2.21 13.62
C CYS A 162 22.80 -1.75 13.02
N GLY A 163 23.07 -0.44 13.06
CA GLY A 163 24.31 0.16 12.57
C GLY A 163 25.53 -0.37 13.32
N ALA A 164 25.49 -0.36 14.66
CA ALA A 164 26.58 -0.84 15.51
C ALA A 164 26.93 -2.32 15.29
N ARG A 165 25.98 -3.15 14.86
CA ARG A 165 26.20 -4.58 14.58
C ARG A 165 26.80 -4.84 13.19
N LYS A 166 26.71 -3.89 12.27
CA LYS A 166 27.33 -4.02 10.94
C LYS A 166 28.80 -3.65 11.08
N GLY A 167 29.65 -4.67 11.22
CA GLY A 167 31.10 -4.49 11.14
C GLY A 167 31.57 -3.87 9.81
N PRO A 168 32.86 -3.58 9.67
CA PRO A 168 33.44 -3.01 8.45
C PRO A 168 33.02 -3.81 7.21
N LYS A 169 32.60 -3.12 6.15
CA LYS A 169 32.09 -3.77 4.92
C LYS A 169 33.23 -4.53 4.21
N THR A 170 33.39 -5.82 4.48
CA THR A 170 34.13 -6.71 3.59
C THR A 170 33.21 -7.08 2.42
N ARG A 171 33.67 -6.86 1.19
CA ARG A 171 32.90 -7.12 -0.03
C ARG A 171 32.79 -8.63 -0.27
N THR A 172 31.81 -9.29 0.34
CA THR A 172 31.41 -10.65 -0.07
C THR A 172 30.03 -10.59 -0.74
N ASN A 173 30.03 -10.83 -2.05
CA ASN A 173 28.82 -10.88 -2.88
C ASN A 173 28.07 -12.20 -2.67
N GLY A 174 27.45 -12.36 -1.50
CA GLY A 174 26.53 -13.47 -1.23
C GLY A 174 25.09 -13.14 -1.65
N ARG A 175 24.71 -13.46 -2.90
CA ARG A 175 23.30 -13.36 -3.34
C ARG A 175 22.46 -14.46 -2.69
N THR A 176 21.86 -14.19 -1.52
CA THR A 176 20.82 -15.06 -0.96
C THR A 176 19.45 -14.70 -1.55
N ARG A 177 19.00 -15.44 -2.57
CA ARG A 177 17.59 -15.43 -3.00
C ARG A 177 16.77 -16.18 -1.96
N THR A 178 16.13 -15.47 -1.05
CA THR A 178 15.19 -16.07 -0.11
C THR A 178 13.79 -16.23 -0.74
N LYS A 179 13.11 -17.34 -0.43
CA LYS A 179 11.75 -17.72 -0.86
C LYS A 179 10.71 -16.60 -0.70
N TYR A 180 10.95 -15.65 0.19
CA TYR A 180 10.11 -14.48 0.46
C TYR A 180 9.97 -13.50 -0.73
N MET A 181 10.89 -13.51 -1.70
CA MET A 181 10.84 -12.62 -2.88
C MET A 181 9.58 -12.79 -3.74
N ARG A 182 9.04 -14.00 -3.91
CA ARG A 182 7.86 -14.23 -4.78
C ARG A 182 6.61 -13.52 -4.28
N LYS A 183 6.39 -13.49 -2.96
CA LYS A 183 5.23 -12.80 -2.34
C LYS A 183 5.38 -11.27 -2.39
N TYR A 184 6.61 -10.75 -2.39
CA TYR A 184 6.87 -9.31 -2.51
C TYR A 184 6.62 -8.75 -3.92
N PHE A 185 6.89 -9.52 -4.98
CA PHE A 185 6.64 -9.07 -6.35
C PHE A 185 5.15 -8.93 -6.69
N CYS A 186 4.27 -9.73 -6.10
CA CYS A 186 2.82 -9.60 -6.25
C CYS A 186 2.32 -8.21 -5.78
N SER A 187 2.84 -7.71 -4.65
CA SER A 187 2.48 -6.38 -4.12
C SER A 187 2.96 -5.19 -4.97
N GLN A 188 4.11 -5.29 -5.65
CA GLN A 188 4.57 -4.23 -6.56
C GLN A 188 3.84 -4.33 -7.89
N ARG A 189 3.64 -5.54 -8.39
CA ARG A 189 2.96 -5.81 -9.66
C ARG A 189 1.52 -5.30 -9.66
N GLN A 190 0.73 -5.50 -8.61
CA GLN A 190 -0.65 -4.98 -8.54
C GLN A 190 -0.69 -3.43 -8.48
N VAL A 191 0.24 -2.79 -7.75
CA VAL A 191 0.34 -1.32 -7.70
C VAL A 191 0.87 -0.76 -9.04
N GLU A 192 1.81 -1.43 -9.69
CA GLU A 192 2.37 -1.05 -10.99
C GLU A 192 1.40 -1.30 -12.14
N GLN A 193 0.65 -2.41 -12.13
CA GLN A 193 -0.41 -2.70 -13.11
C GLN A 193 -1.55 -1.69 -12.98
N ASN A 194 -1.95 -1.33 -11.76
CA ASN A 194 -2.95 -0.30 -11.53
C ASN A 194 -2.42 1.09 -11.93
N LYS A 195 -1.15 1.43 -11.66
CA LYS A 195 -0.51 2.65 -12.19
C LYS A 195 -0.44 2.67 -13.72
N LYS A 196 -0.14 1.54 -14.37
CA LYS A 196 -0.16 1.40 -15.83
C LYS A 196 -1.57 1.60 -16.39
N GLY A 197 -2.58 0.95 -15.81
CA GLY A 197 -3.98 1.11 -16.22
C GLY A 197 -4.51 2.53 -15.98
N ILE A 198 -4.08 3.20 -14.90
CA ILE A 198 -4.42 4.62 -14.65
C ILE A 198 -3.70 5.54 -15.65
N ASN A 199 -2.42 5.31 -15.94
CA ASN A 199 -1.70 6.08 -16.95
C ASN A 199 -2.30 5.87 -18.34
N GLU A 200 -2.65 4.65 -18.72
CA GLU A 200 -3.32 4.38 -20.01
C GLU A 200 -4.70 5.04 -20.09
N LYS A 201 -5.52 4.96 -19.03
CA LYS A 201 -6.81 5.67 -18.98
C LYS A 201 -6.64 7.19 -19.01
N PHE A 202 -5.60 7.72 -18.37
CA PHE A 202 -5.25 9.14 -18.40
C PHE A 202 -4.79 9.59 -19.80
N TYR A 203 -3.89 8.86 -20.46
CA TYR A 203 -3.46 9.14 -21.83
C TYR A 203 -4.61 8.97 -22.83
N ALA A 204 -5.48 7.98 -22.64
CA ALA A 204 -6.68 7.80 -23.44
C ALA A 204 -7.67 8.97 -23.27
N PHE A 205 -7.86 9.46 -22.03
CA PHE A 205 -8.66 10.65 -21.75
C PHE A 205 -8.07 11.90 -22.43
N LEU A 206 -6.76 12.14 -22.30
CA LEU A 206 -6.09 13.27 -22.96
C LEU A 206 -6.21 13.18 -24.49
N ASN A 207 -6.02 11.99 -25.08
CA ASN A 207 -6.16 11.78 -26.52
C ASN A 207 -7.61 11.93 -27.02
N LYS A 208 -8.60 11.55 -26.22
CA LYS A 208 -10.02 11.79 -26.53
C LYS A 208 -10.36 13.28 -26.48
N LYS A 209 -9.86 14.00 -25.47
CA LYS A 209 -10.03 15.45 -25.36
C LYS A 209 -9.37 16.19 -26.53
N ARG A 210 -8.15 15.78 -26.91
CA ARG A 210 -7.43 16.34 -28.07
C ARG A 210 -8.16 16.10 -29.39
N ARG A 211 -8.71 14.89 -29.61
CA ARG A 211 -9.53 14.58 -30.80
C ARG A 211 -10.81 15.39 -30.86
N ASN A 212 -11.50 15.57 -29.74
CA ASN A 212 -12.73 16.37 -29.70
C ASN A 212 -12.45 17.84 -30.05
N VAL A 213 -11.34 18.41 -29.56
CA VAL A 213 -10.93 19.79 -29.90
C VAL A 213 -10.62 19.93 -31.40
N ILE A 214 -9.90 18.96 -31.98
CA ILE A 214 -9.59 18.96 -33.43
C ILE A 214 -10.88 18.84 -34.26
N ASN A 215 -11.82 17.99 -33.85
CA ASN A 215 -13.07 17.81 -34.55
C ASN A 215 -14.00 19.02 -34.44
N THR A 216 -13.97 19.77 -33.33
CA THR A 216 -14.73 21.02 -33.18
C THR A 216 -14.16 22.13 -34.06
N THR A 217 -12.84 22.33 -34.08
CA THR A 217 -12.22 23.34 -34.96
C THR A 217 -12.42 23.00 -36.43
N ALA A 218 -12.24 21.71 -36.83
CA ALA A 218 -12.49 21.30 -38.22
C ALA A 218 -13.96 21.51 -38.65
N ARG A 219 -14.91 21.38 -37.71
CA ARG A 219 -16.33 21.62 -37.99
C ARG A 219 -16.67 23.10 -38.06
N GLU A 220 -16.03 23.93 -37.25
CA GLU A 220 -16.14 25.39 -37.30
C GLU A 220 -15.54 25.95 -38.59
N ASP A 221 -14.36 25.47 -38.99
CA ASP A 221 -13.70 25.83 -40.26
C ASP A 221 -14.55 25.43 -41.48
N PHE A 222 -15.13 24.23 -41.45
CA PHE A 222 -16.02 23.75 -42.51
C PHE A 222 -17.32 24.57 -42.60
N ASN A 223 -17.94 24.89 -41.46
CA ASN A 223 -19.15 25.71 -41.41
C ASN A 223 -18.87 27.16 -41.88
N SER A 224 -17.70 27.70 -41.55
CA SER A 224 -17.26 29.02 -42.05
C SER A 224 -17.05 29.01 -43.57
N LEU A 225 -16.54 27.92 -44.13
CA LEU A 225 -16.38 27.78 -45.58
C LEU A 225 -17.74 27.77 -46.30
N ILE A 226 -18.73 27.03 -45.77
CA ILE A 226 -20.09 26.96 -46.34
C ILE A 226 -20.81 28.32 -46.26
N ALA A 227 -20.66 29.05 -45.16
CA ALA A 227 -21.25 30.38 -44.98
C ALA A 227 -20.72 31.39 -46.02
N ASN A 228 -19.45 31.28 -46.40
CA ASN A 228 -18.83 32.16 -47.40
C ASN A 228 -19.27 31.82 -48.84
N THR A 229 -19.59 30.57 -49.15
CA THR A 229 -20.06 30.15 -50.48
C THR A 229 -21.54 30.41 -50.75
N THR A 230 -22.35 30.63 -49.70
CA THR A 230 -23.80 30.88 -49.82
C THR A 230 -24.16 32.36 -49.80
N SER A 231 -23.16 33.23 -49.64
CA SER A 231 -23.31 34.69 -49.59
C SER A 231 -22.82 35.41 -50.87
N SER A 232 -22.68 34.69 -51.99
CA SER A 232 -22.37 35.23 -53.33
C SER A 232 -23.48 34.95 -54.32
#